data_AF-A0A5N7MHB0-F1
#
_entry.id   AF-A0A5N7MHB0-F1
#
_cell.length_a   1.000
_cell.length_b   1.000
_cell.length_c   1.000
_cell.angle_alpha   90.00
_cell.angle_beta   90.00
_cell.angle_gamma   90.00
#
_symmetry.space_group_name_H-M   'P 1'
#
loop_
_entity.id
_entity.type
_entity.pdbx_description
1 polymer ?
#
loop_
_entity_poly.entity_id
_entity_poly.type
_entity_poly.pdbx_seq_one_letter_code
_entity_poly.pdbx_strand_id
1 'polypeptide(L)'
;MRSVMADAVFYDGESARRRTVSLNVAASAIDIHEGREWIASWAVAEVRQREAPNGVLRLTRSGACSLARLDVTDAELQAAIRLSCRHLDDSDRRERTGRILFWSAAATVSILLCVFLLLPILAERLTPLIPFSYERRLGTAVDNQVRTIFSGKICEEPRGLSALKVLTARLQKAQNPQVDVDVAVLESKVPNAIALPGGRIYLFKALLDKAESVDEVAGVLAHEMGHVAHRDGLRKMIQAGGTSYFLGLLLGDVTGGGAIVLVSRYLIDSAHSREAEAAADDFAGRTMAALGRPAYAMALLLQRIEGDRTTDGNDFAIPAFLSTHPVTDQRLKALEKQVLPHQGEPLLSQEEWRALKEICKTT
;
A
#
# COMPACT_ATOMS: atom_id res chain seq x y z
N MET A 1 7.73 60.98 22.79
CA MET A 1 8.40 60.09 23.76
C MET A 1 7.37 59.74 24.82
N ARG A 2 6.84 58.51 24.84
CA ARG A 2 5.99 58.04 25.94
C ARG A 2 6.87 57.17 26.83
N SER A 3 7.26 57.72 27.98
CA SER A 3 7.92 56.96 29.05
C SER A 3 6.84 56.23 29.84
N VAL A 4 6.54 54.99 29.47
CA VAL A 4 5.64 54.13 30.26
C VAL A 4 6.49 53.46 31.33
N MET A 5 6.53 54.03 32.55
CA MET A 5 7.16 53.39 33.70
C MET A 5 6.20 52.33 34.24
N ALA A 6 6.39 51.08 33.83
CA ALA A 6 5.65 49.93 34.33
C ALA A 6 6.61 48.87 34.86
N ASP A 7 6.17 48.14 35.88
CA ASP A 7 6.96 47.10 36.55
C ASP A 7 7.12 45.87 35.64
N ALA A 8 8.37 45.51 35.37
CA ALA A 8 8.75 44.26 34.72
C ALA A 8 9.71 43.48 35.62
N VAL A 9 9.87 42.19 35.34
CA VAL A 9 10.80 41.34 36.08
C VAL A 9 11.98 41.01 35.20
N PHE A 10 13.17 41.44 35.62
CA PHE A 10 14.44 41.16 34.95
C PHE A 10 15.24 40.09 35.68
N TYR A 11 15.82 39.18 34.91
CA TYR A 11 16.83 38.23 35.34
C TYR A 11 18.08 38.51 34.50
N ASP A 12 19.23 38.68 35.15
CA ASP A 12 20.51 38.99 34.50
C ASP A 12 21.15 37.78 33.81
N GLY A 13 20.70 36.57 34.14
CA GLY A 13 21.21 35.33 33.57
C GLY A 13 22.53 34.83 34.16
N GLU A 14 23.09 35.57 35.13
CA GLU A 14 24.25 35.18 35.93
C GLU A 14 23.82 34.69 37.32
N SER A 15 22.69 35.19 37.81
CA SER A 15 22.09 34.82 39.09
C SER A 15 20.61 34.49 38.93
N ALA A 16 20.07 33.68 39.85
CA ALA A 16 18.64 33.41 39.92
C ALA A 16 17.83 34.57 40.57
N ARG A 17 18.45 35.74 40.75
CA ARG A 17 17.83 36.87 41.45
C ARG A 17 16.75 37.51 40.59
N ARG A 18 15.56 37.65 41.19
CA ARG A 18 14.44 38.41 40.63
C ARG A 18 14.67 39.91 40.88
N ARG A 19 14.80 40.71 39.82
CA ARG A 19 14.90 42.17 39.91
C ARG A 19 13.63 42.81 39.37
N THR A 20 12.96 43.63 40.18
CA THR A 20 11.83 44.44 39.71
C THR A 20 12.40 45.69 39.04
N VAL A 21 12.08 45.89 37.78
CA VAL A 21 12.68 46.93 36.94
C VAL A 21 11.61 47.77 36.27
N SER A 22 11.92 49.03 36.01
CA SER A 22 11.17 49.87 35.08
C SER A 22 11.85 49.87 33.72
N LEU A 23 11.04 49.91 32.67
CA LEU A 23 11.51 49.89 31.29
C LEU A 23 11.26 51.24 30.62
N ASN A 24 12.25 51.74 29.90
CA ASN A 24 12.07 52.82 28.95
C ASN A 24 12.21 52.27 27.53
N VAL A 25 11.10 52.22 26.80
CA VAL A 25 11.04 51.65 25.45
C VAL A 25 11.24 52.77 24.42
N ALA A 26 12.45 52.86 23.88
CA ALA A 26 12.80 53.78 22.80
C ALA A 26 12.75 53.07 21.43
N ALA A 27 12.86 53.86 20.35
CA ALA A 27 12.82 53.32 18.99
C ALA A 27 14.02 52.41 18.65
N SER A 28 15.17 52.62 19.30
CA SER A 28 16.42 51.89 19.04
C SER A 28 16.77 50.87 20.13
N ALA A 29 16.31 51.07 21.37
CA ALA A 29 16.66 50.23 22.52
C ALA A 29 15.57 50.20 23.60
N ILE A 30 15.60 49.16 24.42
CA ILE A 30 14.86 49.03 25.68
C ILE A 30 15.87 49.24 26.80
N ASP A 31 15.77 50.36 27.51
CA ASP A 31 16.59 50.62 28.69
C ASP A 31 15.92 50.05 29.94
N ILE A 32 16.70 49.35 30.76
CA ILE A 32 16.26 48.64 31.94
C ILE A 32 16.82 49.34 33.17
N HIS A 33 15.94 49.72 34.10
CA HIS A 33 16.30 50.45 35.31
C HIS A 33 15.83 49.73 36.58
N GLU A 34 16.69 49.63 37.59
CA GLU A 34 16.31 49.19 38.95
C GLU A 34 16.20 50.44 39.83
N GLY A 35 14.97 50.91 40.07
CA GLY A 35 14.74 52.20 40.73
C GLY A 35 15.20 53.38 39.87
N ARG A 36 16.29 54.04 40.25
CA ARG A 36 16.92 55.16 39.49
C ARG A 36 18.21 54.76 38.78
N GLU A 37 18.69 53.54 39.01
CA GLU A 37 19.94 53.05 38.44
C GLU A 37 19.67 52.40 37.09
N TRP A 38 20.48 52.76 36.09
CA TRP A 38 20.48 52.09 34.79
C TRP A 38 21.30 50.81 34.89
N ILE A 39 20.70 49.65 34.57
CA ILE A 39 21.36 48.35 34.73
C ILE A 39 21.71 47.67 33.42
N ALA A 40 20.95 47.92 32.35
CA ALA A 40 21.21 47.36 31.02
C ALA A 40 20.43 48.09 29.93
N SER A 41 20.88 47.96 28.68
CA SER A 41 20.14 48.39 27.49
C SER A 41 20.15 47.29 26.44
N TRP A 42 18.97 46.96 25.92
CA TRP A 42 18.80 45.94 24.88
C TRP A 42 18.42 46.61 23.56
N ALA A 43 19.25 46.48 22.54
CA ALA A 43 18.92 46.99 21.21
C ALA A 43 17.65 46.31 20.68
N VAL A 44 16.69 47.09 20.20
CA VAL A 44 15.39 46.61 19.71
C VAL A 44 15.54 45.53 18.61
N ALA A 45 16.58 45.64 17.78
CA ALA A 45 16.91 44.66 16.74
C ALA A 45 17.38 43.29 17.30
N GLU A 46 17.88 43.25 18.54
CA GLU A 46 18.40 42.06 19.21
C GLU A 46 17.36 41.39 20.13
N VAL A 47 16.25 42.08 20.43
CA VAL A 47 15.19 41.54 21.29
C VAL A 47 14.39 40.46 20.55
N ARG A 48 14.18 39.32 21.19
CA ARG A 48 13.39 38.20 20.69
C ARG A 48 12.37 37.76 21.74
N GLN A 49 11.17 37.40 21.30
CA GLN A 49 10.16 36.82 22.17
C GLN A 49 10.44 35.31 22.41
N ARG A 50 10.15 34.84 23.61
CA ARG A 50 10.17 33.42 23.99
C ARG A 50 8.83 33.02 24.63
N GLU A 51 8.59 31.72 24.72
CA GLU A 51 7.36 31.16 25.27
C GLU A 51 7.23 31.46 26.77
N ALA A 52 6.02 31.85 27.19
CA ALA A 52 5.69 32.23 28.56
C ALA A 52 4.20 31.96 28.85
N PRO A 53 3.81 31.89 30.14
CA PRO A 53 2.41 31.74 30.55
C PRO A 53 1.51 32.85 29.99
N ASN A 54 0.20 32.55 29.87
CA ASN A 54 -0.80 33.51 29.41
C ASN A 54 -0.73 34.82 30.21
N GLY A 55 -0.69 35.95 29.51
CA GLY A 55 -0.60 37.29 30.10
C GLY A 55 0.83 37.79 30.35
N VAL A 56 1.87 36.98 30.08
CA VAL A 56 3.28 37.39 30.23
C VAL A 56 3.96 37.47 28.87
N LEU A 57 4.57 38.62 28.55
CA LEU A 57 5.49 38.76 27.43
C LEU A 57 6.92 38.51 27.92
N ARG A 58 7.52 37.40 27.50
CA ARG A 58 8.92 37.07 27.82
C ARG A 58 9.85 37.45 26.68
N LEU A 59 10.86 38.25 27.01
CA LEU A 59 11.86 38.74 26.08
C LEU A 59 13.24 38.22 26.44
N THR A 60 14.05 37.97 25.41
CA THR A 60 15.45 37.56 25.51
C THR A 60 16.28 38.33 24.50
N ARG A 61 17.59 38.41 24.71
CA ARG A 61 18.52 39.06 23.79
C ARG A 61 19.20 38.01 22.88
N SER A 62 19.17 38.22 21.58
CA SER A 62 19.87 37.38 20.59
C SER A 62 21.39 37.59 20.70
N GLY A 63 22.17 36.51 20.66
CA GLY A 63 23.65 36.56 20.61
C GLY A 63 24.39 36.56 21.94
N ALA A 64 23.71 36.47 23.09
CA ALA A 64 24.37 36.30 24.38
C ALA A 64 24.16 34.88 24.93
N CYS A 65 25.22 34.26 25.44
CA CYS A 65 25.15 33.09 26.33
C CYS A 65 24.51 33.40 27.70
N SER A 66 23.78 34.53 27.84
CA SER A 66 23.14 34.89 29.09
C SER A 66 21.75 34.29 29.15
N LEU A 67 21.43 33.65 30.27
CA LEU A 67 20.06 33.27 30.66
C LEU A 67 19.20 34.51 30.98
N ALA A 68 19.58 35.68 30.46
CA ALA A 68 18.96 36.95 30.76
C ALA A 68 17.59 37.02 30.10
N ARG A 69 16.57 37.32 30.90
CA ARG A 69 15.19 37.39 30.42
C ARG A 69 14.44 38.51 31.11
N LEU A 70 13.48 39.05 30.38
CA LEU A 70 12.58 40.08 30.87
C LEU A 70 11.15 39.59 30.74
N ASP A 71 10.45 39.49 31.85
CA ASP A 71 9.03 39.10 31.92
C ASP A 71 8.18 40.35 32.17
N VAL A 72 7.35 40.71 31.19
CA VAL A 72 6.49 41.90 31.23
C VAL A 72 5.04 41.46 31.36
N THR A 73 4.37 41.83 32.45
CA THR A 73 2.95 41.53 32.70
C THR A 73 2.01 42.68 32.35
N ASP A 74 2.52 43.90 32.27
CA ASP A 74 1.72 45.09 32.00
C ASP A 74 1.30 45.18 30.53
N ALA A 75 -0.01 45.38 30.29
CA ALA A 75 -0.58 45.33 28.94
C ALA A 75 -0.19 46.53 28.07
N GLU A 76 -0.02 47.72 28.65
CA GLU A 76 0.37 48.93 27.91
C GLU A 76 1.83 48.85 27.49
N LEU A 77 2.70 48.40 28.39
CA LEU A 77 4.11 48.16 28.13
C LEU A 77 4.32 47.04 27.10
N GLN A 78 3.55 45.96 27.18
CA GLN A 78 3.55 44.91 26.14
C GLN A 78 3.21 45.48 24.75
N ALA A 79 2.20 46.36 24.66
CA ALA A 79 1.83 47.00 23.40
C ALA A 79 2.94 47.92 22.88
N ALA A 80 3.57 48.71 23.75
CA ALA A 80 4.69 49.58 23.40
C ALA A 80 5.91 48.81 22.87
N ILE A 81 6.23 47.68 23.50
CA ILE A 81 7.32 46.79 23.07
C ILE A 81 7.00 46.15 21.72
N ARG A 82 5.77 45.68 21.50
CA ARG A 82 5.33 45.11 20.22
C ARG A 82 5.40 46.11 19.06
N LEU A 83 5.06 47.38 19.31
CA LEU A 83 5.15 48.44 18.30
C LEU A 83 6.61 48.82 17.97
N SER A 84 7.49 48.80 18.97
CA SER A 84 8.89 49.21 18.81
C SER A 84 9.75 48.09 18.22
N CYS A 85 9.52 46.85 18.65
CA CYS A 85 10.30 45.68 18.23
C CYS A 85 9.62 44.90 17.10
N ARG A 86 9.89 45.30 15.86
CA ARG A 86 9.28 44.72 14.64
C ARG A 86 9.61 43.24 14.39
N HIS A 87 10.64 42.70 15.04
CA HIS A 87 11.12 41.31 14.84
C HIS A 87 10.91 40.40 16.06
N LEU A 88 10.00 40.74 16.97
CA LEU A 88 9.73 39.94 18.17
C LEU A 88 9.34 38.48 17.87
N ASP A 89 8.50 38.28 16.84
CA ASP A 89 7.83 37.00 16.56
C ASP A 89 8.43 36.20 15.39
N ASP A 90 9.34 36.80 14.59
CA ASP A 90 9.34 36.51 13.15
C ASP A 90 10.41 35.54 12.62
N SER A 91 11.54 35.33 13.32
CA SER A 91 12.63 34.49 12.79
C SER A 91 12.60 33.04 13.27
N ASP A 92 12.74 32.81 14.58
CA ASP A 92 13.11 31.49 15.10
C ASP A 92 11.98 30.46 14.97
N ARG A 93 10.73 30.88 15.17
CA ARG A 93 9.56 29.98 15.12
C ARG A 93 9.20 29.60 13.68
N ARG A 94 9.23 30.56 12.74
CA ARG A 94 8.94 30.28 11.33
C ARG A 94 10.02 29.41 10.70
N GLU A 95 11.28 29.67 11.00
CA GLU A 95 12.39 28.86 10.49
C GLU A 95 12.37 27.43 11.06
N ARG A 96 12.14 27.27 12.37
CA ARG A 96 12.03 25.94 12.99
C ARG A 96 10.82 25.16 12.49
N THR A 97 9.66 25.79 12.35
CA THR A 97 8.45 25.14 11.79
C THR A 97 8.66 24.77 10.32
N GLY A 98 9.27 25.63 9.51
CA GLY A 98 9.60 25.34 8.11
C GLY A 98 10.55 24.16 7.96
N ARG A 99 11.57 24.06 8.82
CA ARG A 99 12.49 22.91 8.85
C ARG A 99 11.80 21.62 9.25
N ILE A 100 10.94 21.65 10.26
CA ILE A 100 10.16 20.47 10.68
C ILE A 100 9.26 20.02 9.53
N LEU A 101 8.48 20.93 8.93
CA LEU A 101 7.61 20.61 7.80
C LEU A 101 8.39 20.03 6.61
N PHE A 102 9.54 20.62 6.28
CA PHE A 102 10.41 20.13 5.22
C PHE A 102 10.90 18.70 5.49
N TRP A 103 11.45 18.44 6.68
CA TRP A 103 11.96 17.11 7.02
C TRP A 103 10.85 16.07 7.16
N SER A 104 9.68 16.45 7.67
CA SER A 104 8.49 15.59 7.68
C SER A 104 8.03 15.26 6.27
N ALA A 105 7.96 16.23 5.37
CA ALA A 105 7.60 16.01 3.98
C ALA A 105 8.65 15.13 3.27
N ALA A 106 9.94 15.40 3.48
CA ALA A 106 11.03 14.61 2.91
C ALA A 106 11.00 13.15 3.41
N ALA A 107 10.74 12.94 4.70
CA ALA A 107 10.58 11.60 5.27
C ALA A 107 9.39 10.86 4.65
N THR A 108 8.24 11.51 4.50
CA THR A 108 7.06 10.93 3.84
C THR A 108 7.36 10.57 2.39
N VAL A 109 7.98 11.47 1.62
CA VAL A 109 8.39 11.19 0.24
C VAL A 109 9.37 10.01 0.18
N SER A 110 10.34 9.95 1.09
CA SER A 110 11.27 8.82 1.18
C SER A 110 10.56 7.50 1.44
N ILE A 111 9.58 7.48 2.34
CA ILE A 111 8.78 6.28 2.63
C ILE A 111 7.99 5.84 1.39
N LEU A 112 7.36 6.79 0.70
CA LEU A 112 6.61 6.50 -0.53
C LEU A 112 7.53 5.95 -1.63
N LEU A 113 8.71 6.54 -1.84
CA LEU A 113 9.70 6.03 -2.79
C LEU A 113 10.20 4.63 -2.41
N CYS A 114 10.40 4.36 -1.12
CA CYS A 114 10.78 3.02 -0.67
C CYS A 114 9.68 1.99 -0.97
N VAL A 115 8.42 2.28 -0.61
CA VAL A 115 7.31 1.33 -0.74
C VAL A 115 6.86 1.14 -2.19
N PHE A 116 6.77 2.22 -2.97
CA PHE A 116 6.19 2.19 -4.32
C PHE A 116 7.22 2.09 -5.45
N LEU A 117 8.51 2.28 -5.17
CA LEU A 117 9.58 2.18 -6.18
C LEU A 117 10.63 1.15 -5.80
N LEU A 118 11.28 1.30 -4.64
CA LEU A 118 12.39 0.44 -4.26
C LEU A 118 11.97 -1.03 -4.04
N LEU A 119 10.90 -1.26 -3.27
CA LEU A 119 10.43 -2.62 -2.97
C LEU A 119 9.95 -3.39 -4.21
N PRO A 120 9.16 -2.81 -5.14
CA PRO A 120 8.83 -3.48 -6.40
C PRO A 120 10.06 -3.85 -7.22
N ILE A 121 11.00 -2.92 -7.39
CA ILE A 121 12.26 -3.18 -8.13
C ILE A 121 13.04 -4.32 -7.46
N LEU A 122 13.10 -4.33 -6.14
CA LEU A 122 13.78 -5.38 -5.40
C LEU A 122 13.07 -6.74 -5.57
N ALA A 123 11.73 -6.77 -5.52
CA ALA A 123 10.96 -7.99 -5.74
C ALA A 123 11.24 -8.59 -7.13
N GLU A 124 11.24 -7.77 -8.18
CA GLU A 124 11.58 -8.23 -9.54
C GLU A 124 12.99 -8.81 -9.64
N ARG A 125 13.96 -8.23 -8.93
CA ARG A 125 15.37 -8.67 -8.95
C ARG A 125 15.62 -9.91 -8.09
N LEU A 126 14.89 -10.06 -6.98
CA LEU A 126 15.03 -11.18 -6.06
C LEU A 126 14.30 -12.44 -6.54
N THR A 127 13.14 -12.29 -7.19
CA THR A 127 12.32 -13.44 -7.64
C THR A 127 13.14 -14.47 -8.44
N PRO A 128 13.92 -14.12 -9.47
CA PRO A 128 14.72 -15.08 -10.23
C PRO A 128 15.77 -15.84 -9.39
N LEU A 129 16.22 -15.27 -8.27
CA LEU A 129 17.22 -15.87 -7.39
C LEU A 129 16.64 -16.91 -6.42
N ILE A 130 15.33 -16.84 -6.16
CA ILE A 130 14.66 -17.77 -5.24
C ILE A 130 14.41 -19.10 -5.99
N PRO A 131 14.91 -20.25 -5.50
CA PRO A 131 14.63 -21.54 -6.13
C PRO A 131 13.15 -21.92 -6.02
N PHE A 132 12.64 -22.65 -7.01
CA PHE A 132 11.24 -23.06 -7.05
C PHE A 132 10.81 -23.92 -5.85
N SER A 133 11.73 -24.70 -5.27
CA SER A 133 11.47 -25.47 -4.04
C SER A 133 11.15 -24.60 -2.82
N TYR A 134 11.78 -23.43 -2.70
CA TYR A 134 11.48 -22.45 -1.65
C TYR A 134 10.15 -21.77 -1.92
N GLU A 135 9.89 -21.42 -3.17
CA GLU A 135 8.62 -20.83 -3.57
C GLU A 135 7.43 -21.75 -3.25
N ARG A 136 7.55 -23.06 -3.49
CA ARG A 136 6.54 -24.05 -3.07
C ARG A 136 6.26 -24.04 -1.58
N ARG A 137 7.29 -23.93 -0.74
CA ARG A 137 7.12 -23.85 0.72
C ARG A 137 6.35 -22.59 1.12
N LEU A 138 6.65 -21.46 0.47
CA LEU A 138 5.91 -20.22 0.67
C LEU A 138 4.45 -20.35 0.23
N GLY A 139 4.21 -21.02 -0.91
CA GLY A 139 2.86 -21.36 -1.38
C GLY A 139 2.06 -22.16 -0.35
N THR A 140 2.66 -23.21 0.22
CA THR A 140 2.03 -24.02 1.27
C THR A 140 1.66 -23.20 2.52
N ALA A 141 2.46 -22.19 2.88
CA ALA A 141 2.15 -21.32 4.01
C ALA A 141 0.91 -20.43 3.74
N VAL A 142 0.73 -19.97 2.49
CA VAL A 142 -0.42 -19.17 2.07
C VAL A 142 -1.67 -20.04 1.85
N ASP A 143 -1.48 -21.30 1.44
CA ASP A 143 -2.55 -22.27 1.14
C ASP A 143 -3.59 -22.36 2.26
N ASN A 144 -3.13 -22.48 3.51
CA ASN A 144 -4.01 -22.55 4.67
C ASN A 144 -4.85 -21.27 4.83
N GLN A 145 -4.22 -20.10 4.63
CA GLN A 145 -4.89 -18.81 4.79
C GLN A 145 -5.96 -18.59 3.72
N VAL A 146 -5.69 -19.00 2.48
CA VAL A 146 -6.68 -18.97 1.39
C VAL A 146 -7.90 -19.81 1.75
N ARG A 147 -7.68 -21.06 2.20
CA ARG A 147 -8.77 -21.96 2.60
C ARG A 147 -9.60 -21.38 3.75
N THR A 148 -8.94 -20.73 4.71
CA THR A 148 -9.63 -20.03 5.81
C THR A 148 -10.43 -18.82 5.32
N ILE A 149 -9.84 -17.96 4.48
CA ILE A 149 -10.47 -16.73 3.99
C ILE A 149 -11.73 -17.05 3.20
N PHE A 150 -11.66 -18.02 2.29
CA PHE A 150 -12.78 -18.39 1.44
C PHE A 150 -13.69 -19.46 2.00
N SER A 151 -13.37 -20.00 3.20
CA SER A 151 -14.15 -21.02 3.91
C SER A 151 -14.56 -22.23 3.03
N GLY A 152 -13.79 -22.49 1.98
CA GLY A 152 -14.14 -23.47 0.95
C GLY A 152 -13.45 -24.80 1.22
N LYS A 153 -14.22 -25.88 1.25
CA LYS A 153 -13.67 -27.23 1.18
C LYS A 153 -13.13 -27.45 -0.23
N ILE A 154 -12.06 -28.26 -0.34
CA ILE A 154 -11.63 -28.73 -1.64
C ILE A 154 -12.69 -29.72 -2.14
N CYS A 155 -13.12 -29.54 -3.38
CA CYS A 155 -14.05 -30.43 -4.03
C CYS A 155 -13.31 -31.67 -4.55
N GLU A 156 -13.80 -32.86 -4.19
CA GLU A 156 -13.09 -34.13 -4.36
C GLU A 156 -13.92 -35.22 -5.06
N GLU A 157 -15.02 -34.87 -5.74
CA GLU A 157 -15.79 -35.87 -6.48
C GLU A 157 -14.89 -36.54 -7.55
N PRO A 158 -14.76 -37.88 -7.57
CA PRO A 158 -13.73 -38.57 -8.36
C PRO A 158 -13.77 -38.33 -9.87
N ARG A 159 -14.97 -38.27 -10.48
CA ARG A 159 -15.11 -38.06 -11.92
C ARG A 159 -14.75 -36.62 -12.29
N GLY A 160 -15.19 -35.64 -11.49
CA GLY A 160 -14.82 -34.24 -11.65
C GLY A 160 -13.33 -34.01 -11.47
N LEU A 161 -12.71 -34.65 -10.47
CA LEU A 161 -11.25 -34.59 -10.26
C LEU A 161 -10.48 -35.21 -11.44
N SER A 162 -10.98 -36.30 -12.01
CA SER A 162 -10.39 -36.90 -13.21
C SER A 162 -10.47 -35.94 -14.40
N ALA A 163 -11.63 -35.32 -14.65
CA ALA A 163 -11.80 -34.34 -15.72
C ALA A 163 -10.89 -33.11 -15.53
N LEU A 164 -10.76 -32.60 -14.30
CA LEU A 164 -9.85 -31.50 -13.96
C LEU A 164 -8.39 -31.87 -14.26
N LYS A 165 -7.96 -33.09 -13.91
CA LYS A 165 -6.62 -33.59 -14.19
C LYS A 165 -6.35 -33.71 -15.69
N VAL A 166 -7.32 -34.22 -16.46
CA VAL A 166 -7.23 -34.30 -17.93
C VAL A 166 -7.05 -32.91 -18.52
N LEU A 167 -7.89 -31.95 -18.12
CA LEU A 167 -7.80 -30.57 -18.61
C LEU A 167 -6.44 -29.94 -18.26
N THR A 168 -6.03 -30.04 -16.99
CA THR A 168 -4.75 -29.51 -16.50
C THR A 168 -3.56 -30.10 -17.27
N ALA A 169 -3.54 -31.42 -17.46
CA ALA A 169 -2.47 -32.10 -18.17
C ALA A 169 -2.39 -31.69 -19.66
N ARG A 170 -3.53 -31.47 -20.32
CA ARG A 170 -3.56 -30.95 -21.70
C ARG A 170 -2.95 -29.55 -21.79
N LEU A 171 -3.33 -28.65 -20.89
CA LEU A 171 -2.79 -27.28 -20.84
C LEU A 171 -1.28 -27.26 -20.55
N GLN A 172 -0.82 -28.04 -19.55
CA GLN A 172 0.61 -28.14 -19.22
C GLN A 172 1.43 -28.72 -20.39
N LYS A 173 0.91 -29.77 -21.05
CA LYS A 173 1.58 -30.40 -22.19
C LYS A 173 1.72 -29.45 -23.37
N ALA A 174 0.75 -28.59 -23.62
CA ALA A 174 0.79 -27.59 -24.69
C ALA A 174 1.98 -26.62 -24.54
N GLN A 175 2.46 -26.42 -23.31
CA GLN A 175 3.56 -25.50 -23.00
C GLN A 175 4.92 -26.19 -22.79
N ASN A 176 5.00 -27.51 -22.95
CA ASN A 176 6.21 -28.35 -23.00
C ASN A 176 7.45 -27.85 -22.23
N PRO A 177 7.81 -28.53 -21.12
CA PRO A 177 7.32 -28.31 -19.77
C PRO A 177 7.85 -26.97 -19.21
N GLN A 178 7.06 -25.89 -19.32
CA GLN A 178 7.43 -24.61 -18.72
C GLN A 178 6.82 -24.37 -17.33
N VAL A 179 5.77 -25.12 -16.95
CA VAL A 179 4.99 -24.84 -15.74
C VAL A 179 4.46 -26.14 -15.08
N ASP A 180 4.91 -26.44 -13.86
CA ASP A 180 4.36 -27.53 -13.05
C ASP A 180 3.38 -26.97 -12.00
N VAL A 181 2.09 -27.25 -12.18
CA VAL A 181 0.99 -26.72 -11.37
C VAL A 181 0.13 -27.81 -10.76
N ASP A 182 -0.39 -27.51 -9.58
CA ASP A 182 -1.35 -28.33 -8.84
C ASP A 182 -2.68 -27.57 -8.74
N VAL A 183 -3.69 -28.03 -9.46
CA VAL A 183 -4.98 -27.35 -9.60
C VAL A 183 -6.03 -28.02 -8.72
N ALA A 184 -6.73 -27.23 -7.91
CA ALA A 184 -7.83 -27.68 -7.07
C ALA A 184 -9.07 -26.79 -7.25
N VAL A 185 -10.26 -27.35 -6.98
CA VAL A 185 -11.50 -26.57 -6.96
C VAL A 185 -11.91 -26.31 -5.52
N LEU A 186 -12.16 -25.04 -5.18
CA LEU A 186 -12.72 -24.64 -3.89
C LEU A 186 -14.22 -24.45 -3.99
N GLU A 187 -14.95 -25.02 -3.02
CA GLU A 187 -16.38 -24.80 -2.83
C GLU A 187 -16.63 -23.38 -2.29
N SER A 188 -16.48 -22.38 -3.15
CA SER A 188 -16.69 -20.97 -2.85
C SER A 188 -17.80 -20.38 -3.72
N LYS A 189 -18.62 -19.52 -3.11
CA LYS A 189 -19.69 -18.76 -3.78
C LYS A 189 -19.18 -17.54 -4.56
N VAL A 190 -17.90 -17.21 -4.40
CA VAL A 190 -17.26 -16.10 -5.09
C VAL A 190 -16.77 -16.58 -6.46
N PRO A 191 -17.18 -15.98 -7.59
CA PRO A 191 -16.67 -16.37 -8.89
C PRO A 191 -15.24 -15.85 -9.05
N ASN A 192 -14.25 -16.69 -8.72
CA ASN A 192 -12.82 -16.35 -8.76
C ASN A 192 -11.93 -17.52 -9.17
N ALA A 193 -10.67 -17.21 -9.48
CA ALA A 193 -9.56 -18.14 -9.58
C ALA A 193 -8.31 -17.44 -9.05
N ILE A 194 -7.38 -18.18 -8.43
CA ILE A 194 -6.13 -17.61 -7.93
C ILE A 194 -4.95 -18.56 -8.12
N ALA A 195 -3.82 -18.03 -8.56
CA ALA A 195 -2.52 -18.69 -8.55
C ALA A 195 -1.70 -18.31 -7.30
N LEU A 196 -1.26 -19.32 -6.55
CA LEU A 196 -0.35 -19.16 -5.43
C LEU A 196 1.11 -19.42 -5.86
N PRO A 197 2.08 -18.83 -5.14
CA PRO A 197 3.49 -19.13 -5.37
C PRO A 197 3.77 -20.64 -5.36
N GLY A 198 4.63 -21.10 -6.27
CA GLY A 198 5.05 -22.50 -6.35
C GLY A 198 4.07 -23.41 -7.10
N GLY A 199 3.00 -22.85 -7.67
CA GLY A 199 2.18 -23.51 -8.69
C GLY A 199 0.85 -24.10 -8.20
N ARG A 200 0.42 -23.82 -6.97
CA ARG A 200 -0.96 -24.17 -6.56
C ARG A 200 -1.92 -23.19 -7.22
N ILE A 201 -2.92 -23.69 -7.96
CA ILE A 201 -4.00 -22.87 -8.54
C ILE A 201 -5.33 -23.32 -7.94
N TYR A 202 -6.16 -22.36 -7.56
CA TYR A 202 -7.53 -22.61 -7.13
C TYR A 202 -8.53 -22.06 -8.13
N LEU A 203 -9.39 -22.92 -8.66
CA LEU A 203 -10.60 -22.54 -9.39
C LEU A 203 -11.78 -22.55 -8.42
N PHE A 204 -12.64 -21.53 -8.44
CA PHE A 204 -13.75 -21.47 -7.49
C PHE A 204 -15.01 -22.02 -8.14
N LYS A 205 -15.80 -22.77 -7.36
CA LYS A 205 -17.03 -23.40 -7.84
C LYS A 205 -17.98 -22.41 -8.50
N ALA A 206 -18.15 -21.20 -7.95
CA ALA A 206 -19.01 -20.19 -8.57
C ALA A 206 -18.52 -19.68 -9.93
N LEU A 207 -17.20 -19.66 -10.19
CA LEU A 207 -16.67 -19.35 -11.53
C LEU A 207 -16.96 -20.50 -12.48
N LEU A 208 -16.73 -21.73 -12.02
CA LEU A 208 -17.05 -22.93 -12.79
C LEU A 208 -18.54 -23.03 -13.10
N ASP A 209 -19.42 -22.60 -12.20
CA ASP A 209 -20.88 -22.58 -12.40
C ASP A 209 -21.35 -21.61 -13.48
N LYS A 210 -20.68 -20.47 -13.60
CA LYS A 210 -20.95 -19.47 -14.65
C LYS A 210 -20.36 -19.85 -16.01
N ALA A 211 -19.38 -20.75 -16.05
CA ALA A 211 -18.81 -21.21 -17.29
C ALA A 211 -19.82 -22.06 -18.10
N GLU A 212 -19.97 -21.71 -19.37
CA GLU A 212 -20.85 -22.38 -20.33
C GLU A 212 -20.08 -23.37 -21.20
N SER A 213 -18.77 -23.20 -21.32
CA SER A 213 -17.90 -24.05 -22.13
C SER A 213 -16.60 -24.43 -21.42
N VAL A 214 -16.00 -25.53 -21.87
CA VAL A 214 -14.69 -25.97 -21.36
C VAL A 214 -13.59 -24.96 -21.74
N ASP A 215 -13.71 -24.30 -22.89
CA ASP A 215 -12.71 -23.33 -23.37
C ASP A 215 -12.62 -22.09 -22.48
N GLU A 216 -13.74 -21.66 -21.88
CA GLU A 216 -13.76 -20.57 -20.92
C GLU A 216 -12.92 -20.90 -19.68
N VAL A 217 -13.18 -22.07 -19.08
CA VAL A 217 -12.44 -22.53 -17.90
C VAL A 217 -10.99 -22.79 -18.24
N ALA A 218 -10.72 -23.36 -19.41
CA ALA A 218 -9.37 -23.61 -19.90
C ALA A 218 -8.60 -22.31 -20.11
N GLY A 219 -9.24 -21.27 -20.65
CA GLY A 219 -8.64 -19.95 -20.81
C GLY A 219 -8.30 -19.30 -19.47
N VAL A 220 -9.23 -19.32 -18.50
CA VAL A 220 -8.96 -18.85 -17.12
C VAL A 220 -7.82 -19.63 -16.49
N LEU A 221 -7.84 -20.95 -16.59
CA LEU A 221 -6.79 -21.78 -16.01
C LEU A 221 -5.43 -21.54 -16.69
N ALA A 222 -5.40 -21.37 -18.02
CA ALA A 222 -4.18 -21.03 -18.75
C ALA A 222 -3.65 -19.63 -18.36
N HIS A 223 -4.53 -18.67 -18.11
CA HIS A 223 -4.17 -17.35 -17.57
C HIS A 223 -3.51 -17.46 -16.20
N GLU A 224 -4.11 -18.21 -15.27
CA GLU A 224 -3.50 -18.47 -13.96
C GLU A 224 -2.16 -19.21 -14.05
N MET A 225 -2.03 -20.16 -14.99
CA MET A 225 -0.73 -20.80 -15.27
C MET A 225 0.30 -19.79 -15.78
N GLY A 226 -0.11 -18.76 -16.51
CA GLY A 226 0.75 -17.64 -16.92
C GLY A 226 1.31 -16.87 -15.73
N HIS A 227 0.48 -16.56 -14.72
CA HIS A 227 0.95 -15.94 -13.48
C HIS A 227 1.96 -16.82 -12.73
N VAL A 228 1.77 -18.14 -12.74
CA VAL A 228 2.74 -19.10 -12.18
C VAL A 228 4.04 -19.10 -12.99
N ALA A 229 3.94 -19.19 -14.32
CA ALA A 229 5.08 -19.19 -15.23
C ALA A 229 5.95 -17.94 -15.05
N HIS A 230 5.29 -16.80 -14.91
CA HIS A 230 5.95 -15.53 -14.68
C HIS A 230 6.35 -15.32 -13.22
N ARG A 231 5.88 -16.13 -12.26
CA ARG A 231 6.17 -16.02 -10.81
C ARG A 231 5.62 -14.74 -10.19
N ASP A 232 4.47 -14.27 -10.66
CA ASP A 232 3.85 -13.01 -10.21
C ASP A 232 3.43 -13.05 -8.75
N GLY A 233 2.89 -14.18 -8.29
CA GLY A 233 2.53 -14.38 -6.88
C GLY A 233 3.75 -14.23 -5.96
N LEU A 234 4.91 -14.74 -6.37
CA LEU A 234 6.14 -14.58 -5.57
C LEU A 234 6.62 -13.13 -5.54
N ARG A 235 6.55 -12.40 -6.67
CA ARG A 235 6.88 -10.95 -6.68
C ARG A 235 5.98 -10.17 -5.72
N LYS A 236 4.66 -10.38 -5.81
CA LYS A 236 3.70 -9.74 -4.89
C LYS A 236 4.00 -10.12 -3.43
N MET A 237 4.38 -11.36 -3.16
CA MET A 237 4.71 -11.82 -1.80
C MET A 237 5.93 -11.10 -1.25
N ILE A 238 7.00 -10.99 -2.04
CA ILE A 238 8.23 -10.28 -1.62
C ILE A 238 7.92 -8.80 -1.38
N GLN A 239 7.15 -8.17 -2.26
CA GLN A 239 6.74 -6.78 -2.10
C GLN A 239 5.90 -6.57 -0.82
N ALA A 240 4.91 -7.44 -0.58
CA ALA A 240 4.04 -7.37 0.59
C ALA A 240 4.82 -7.62 1.88
N GLY A 241 5.67 -8.66 1.89
CA GLY A 241 6.50 -9.00 3.04
C GLY A 241 7.53 -7.92 3.35
N GLY A 242 8.18 -7.37 2.32
CA GLY A 242 9.09 -6.24 2.45
C GLY A 242 8.40 -4.98 2.97
N THR A 243 7.18 -4.70 2.50
CA THR A 243 6.39 -3.55 2.97
C THR A 243 5.97 -3.73 4.43
N SER A 244 5.46 -4.91 4.78
CA SER A 244 5.06 -5.23 6.16
C SER A 244 6.25 -5.15 7.12
N TYR A 245 7.40 -5.70 6.73
CA TYR A 245 8.62 -5.64 7.53
C TYR A 245 9.12 -4.20 7.68
N PHE A 246 9.17 -3.42 6.60
CA PHE A 246 9.59 -2.02 6.62
C PHE A 246 8.70 -1.16 7.53
N LEU A 247 7.38 -1.29 7.42
CA LEU A 247 6.44 -0.58 8.29
C LEU A 247 6.54 -1.04 9.75
N GLY A 248 6.72 -2.34 10.00
CA GLY A 248 6.95 -2.88 11.34
C GLY A 248 8.19 -2.28 12.02
N LEU A 249 9.30 -2.11 11.27
CA LEU A 249 10.50 -1.43 11.77
C LEU A 249 10.24 0.04 12.11
N LEU A 250 9.45 0.76 11.29
CA LEU A 250 9.15 2.17 11.52
C LEU A 250 8.22 2.40 12.72
N LEU A 251 7.27 1.49 12.95
CA LEU A 251 6.25 1.62 14.00
C LEU A 251 6.62 0.90 15.30
N GLY A 252 7.73 0.15 15.32
CA GLY A 252 8.19 -0.58 16.49
C GLY A 252 7.44 -1.89 16.77
N ASP A 253 6.65 -2.39 15.81
CA ASP A 253 5.91 -3.66 15.91
C ASP A 253 6.49 -4.69 14.94
N VAL A 254 7.58 -5.31 15.36
CA VAL A 254 8.29 -6.35 14.59
C VAL A 254 7.84 -7.76 15.02
N THR A 255 6.55 -7.95 15.34
CA THR A 255 6.03 -9.27 15.71
C THR A 255 5.58 -10.03 14.44
N GLY A 256 6.40 -10.98 13.99
CA GLY A 256 6.23 -11.67 12.70
C GLY A 256 4.93 -12.50 12.52
N GLY A 257 4.13 -12.69 13.56
CA GLY A 257 2.89 -13.49 13.51
C GLY A 257 1.75 -12.86 12.72
N GLY A 258 1.62 -11.52 12.73
CA GLY A 258 0.60 -10.80 11.93
C GLY A 258 0.99 -10.63 10.46
N ALA A 259 2.30 -10.70 10.16
CA ALA A 259 2.83 -10.44 8.83
C ALA A 259 2.33 -11.47 7.80
N ILE A 260 2.23 -12.76 8.17
CA ILE A 260 1.76 -13.79 7.23
C ILE A 260 0.29 -13.60 6.84
N VAL A 261 -0.56 -13.16 7.78
CA VAL A 261 -1.97 -12.86 7.52
C VAL A 261 -2.09 -11.67 6.56
N LEU A 262 -1.35 -10.60 6.84
CA LEU A 262 -1.37 -9.39 6.02
C LEU A 262 -0.82 -9.66 4.61
N VAL A 263 0.29 -10.39 4.50
CA VAL A 263 0.88 -10.79 3.23
C VAL A 263 -0.07 -11.68 2.44
N SER A 264 -0.71 -12.65 3.08
CA SER A 264 -1.68 -13.54 2.41
C SER A 264 -2.88 -12.76 1.89
N ARG A 265 -3.44 -11.84 2.68
CA ARG A 265 -4.53 -10.97 2.23
C ARG A 265 -4.11 -10.07 1.09
N TYR A 266 -2.94 -9.42 1.19
CA TYR A 266 -2.43 -8.59 0.10
C TYR A 266 -2.25 -9.39 -1.18
N LEU A 267 -1.73 -10.62 -1.10
CA LEU A 267 -1.58 -11.51 -2.26
C LEU A 267 -2.92 -11.81 -2.94
N ILE A 268 -3.96 -12.07 -2.15
CA ILE A 268 -5.29 -12.44 -2.62
C ILE A 268 -6.06 -11.22 -3.15
N ASP A 269 -5.99 -10.09 -2.46
CA ASP A 269 -6.86 -8.93 -2.71
C ASP A 269 -6.22 -7.91 -3.68
N SER A 270 -4.90 -7.96 -3.88
CA SER A 270 -4.22 -6.98 -4.73
C SER A 270 -4.42 -7.26 -6.21
N ALA A 271 -4.73 -6.19 -6.96
CA ALA A 271 -4.71 -6.23 -8.41
C ALA A 271 -3.30 -6.56 -8.95
N HIS A 272 -3.24 -7.33 -10.03
CA HIS A 272 -2.02 -7.47 -10.81
C HIS A 272 -1.71 -6.20 -11.61
N SER A 273 -0.42 -5.99 -11.94
CA SER A 273 -0.03 -4.90 -12.84
C SER A 273 -0.52 -5.17 -14.25
N ARG A 274 -0.63 -4.12 -15.07
CA ARG A 274 -1.07 -4.24 -16.47
C ARG A 274 -0.13 -5.13 -17.28
N GLU A 275 1.17 -5.05 -16.98
CA GLU A 275 2.22 -5.84 -17.61
C GLU A 275 2.11 -7.32 -17.23
N ALA A 276 1.81 -7.63 -15.96
CA ALA A 276 1.59 -8.99 -15.50
C ALA A 276 0.34 -9.61 -16.14
N GLU A 277 -0.77 -8.85 -16.19
CA GLU A 277 -2.00 -9.30 -16.87
C GLU A 277 -1.78 -9.53 -18.37
N ALA A 278 -1.05 -8.64 -19.06
CA ALA A 278 -0.76 -8.80 -20.48
C ALA A 278 0.15 -10.02 -20.76
N ALA A 279 1.11 -10.31 -19.87
CA ALA A 279 1.96 -11.49 -19.98
C ALA A 279 1.18 -12.79 -19.74
N ALA A 280 0.27 -12.79 -18.76
CA ALA A 280 -0.63 -13.92 -18.50
C ALA A 280 -1.63 -14.14 -19.64
N ASP A 281 -2.20 -13.08 -20.22
CA ASP A 281 -3.07 -13.15 -21.40
C ASP A 281 -2.32 -13.72 -22.63
N ASP A 282 -1.07 -13.28 -22.87
CA ASP A 282 -0.23 -13.82 -23.95
C ASP A 282 0.08 -15.31 -23.72
N PHE A 283 0.40 -15.68 -22.48
CA PHE A 283 0.63 -17.08 -22.11
C PHE A 283 -0.63 -17.92 -22.35
N ALA A 284 -1.79 -17.47 -21.90
CA ALA A 284 -3.07 -18.14 -22.13
C ALA A 284 -3.37 -18.27 -23.63
N GLY A 285 -3.14 -17.19 -24.37
CA GLY A 285 -3.24 -17.11 -25.82
C GLY A 285 -2.46 -18.19 -26.54
N ARG A 286 -1.15 -18.26 -26.26
CA ARG A 286 -0.25 -19.27 -26.83
C ARG A 286 -0.63 -20.69 -26.41
N THR A 287 -1.04 -20.89 -25.16
CA THR A 287 -1.49 -22.21 -24.65
C THR A 287 -2.69 -22.71 -25.44
N MET A 288 -3.72 -21.87 -25.54
CA MET A 288 -4.99 -22.21 -26.19
C MET A 288 -4.79 -22.37 -27.70
N ALA A 289 -3.96 -21.51 -28.31
CA ALA A 289 -3.54 -21.63 -29.71
C ALA A 289 -2.86 -22.96 -30.02
N ALA A 290 -1.93 -23.41 -29.19
CA ALA A 290 -1.26 -24.70 -29.34
C ALA A 290 -2.22 -25.90 -29.25
N LEU A 291 -3.37 -25.73 -28.60
CA LEU A 291 -4.44 -26.73 -28.50
C LEU A 291 -5.52 -26.57 -29.58
N GLY A 292 -5.40 -25.57 -30.47
CA GLY A 292 -6.43 -25.28 -31.46
C GLY A 292 -7.72 -24.71 -30.87
N ARG A 293 -7.67 -24.08 -29.69
CA ARG A 293 -8.84 -23.56 -28.96
C ARG A 293 -8.78 -22.04 -28.81
N PRO A 294 -9.92 -21.31 -28.86
CA PRO A 294 -9.91 -19.86 -28.77
C PRO A 294 -9.61 -19.37 -27.35
N ALA A 295 -8.60 -18.50 -27.19
CA ALA A 295 -8.31 -17.86 -25.90
C ALA A 295 -9.39 -16.83 -25.51
N TYR A 296 -10.04 -16.20 -26.50
CA TYR A 296 -11.15 -15.26 -26.29
C TYR A 296 -12.34 -15.88 -25.52
N ALA A 297 -12.47 -17.21 -25.47
CA ALA A 297 -13.53 -17.84 -24.68
C ALA A 297 -13.53 -17.38 -23.22
N MET A 298 -12.36 -17.21 -22.58
CA MET A 298 -12.26 -16.67 -21.23
C MET A 298 -12.95 -15.30 -21.11
N ALA A 299 -12.76 -14.41 -22.08
CA ALA A 299 -13.36 -13.07 -22.04
C ALA A 299 -14.89 -13.10 -21.95
N LEU A 300 -15.55 -14.08 -22.59
CA LEU A 300 -17.00 -14.27 -22.50
C LEU A 300 -17.44 -14.63 -21.08
N LEU A 301 -16.69 -15.50 -20.39
CA LEU A 301 -16.94 -15.82 -18.99
C LEU A 301 -16.75 -14.59 -18.09
N LEU A 302 -15.70 -13.80 -18.34
CA LEU A 302 -15.46 -12.57 -17.56
C LEU A 302 -16.58 -11.54 -17.75
N GLN A 303 -17.05 -11.35 -18.98
CA GLN A 303 -18.19 -10.49 -19.27
C GLN A 303 -19.47 -10.98 -18.57
N ARG A 304 -19.70 -12.30 -18.50
CA ARG A 304 -20.84 -12.85 -17.71
C ARG A 304 -20.69 -12.60 -16.22
N ILE A 305 -19.49 -12.78 -15.67
CA ILE A 305 -19.20 -12.48 -14.27
C ILE A 305 -19.41 -10.98 -13.98
N GLU A 306 -19.09 -10.11 -14.93
CA GLU A 306 -19.35 -8.67 -14.84
C GLU A 306 -20.84 -8.31 -14.99
N GLY A 307 -21.57 -8.96 -15.89
CA GLY A 307 -22.99 -8.68 -16.13
C GLY A 307 -23.90 -9.03 -14.95
N ASP A 308 -23.52 -10.03 -14.15
CA ASP A 308 -24.25 -10.46 -12.94
C ASP A 308 -24.13 -9.48 -11.76
N ARG A 309 -23.52 -8.31 -11.94
CA ARG A 309 -23.53 -7.19 -10.98
C ARG A 309 -24.93 -6.72 -10.58
N THR A 310 -25.95 -7.05 -11.37
CA THR A 310 -27.31 -6.48 -11.26
C THR A 310 -28.28 -7.28 -10.39
N THR A 311 -27.97 -8.53 -10.01
CA THR A 311 -28.98 -9.41 -9.37
C THR A 311 -28.96 -9.41 -7.83
N ASP A 312 -27.87 -9.01 -7.19
CA ASP A 312 -27.71 -9.12 -5.72
C ASP A 312 -27.81 -7.78 -4.95
N GLY A 313 -28.34 -6.72 -5.59
CA GLY A 313 -28.70 -5.46 -4.91
C GLY A 313 -27.52 -4.60 -4.44
N ASN A 314 -26.32 -4.85 -4.94
CA ASN A 314 -25.11 -4.13 -4.56
C ASN A 314 -24.38 -3.60 -5.81
N ASP A 315 -24.96 -2.59 -6.47
CA ASP A 315 -24.51 -2.02 -7.75
C ASP A 315 -23.04 -1.55 -7.77
N PHE A 316 -22.44 -1.37 -6.58
CA PHE A 316 -21.06 -0.90 -6.41
C PHE A 316 -20.01 -2.00 -6.21
N ALA A 317 -20.40 -3.27 -6.03
CA ALA A 317 -19.43 -4.35 -5.80
C ALA A 317 -18.78 -4.82 -7.12
N ILE A 318 -17.46 -4.71 -7.21
CA ILE A 318 -16.69 -5.34 -8.30
C ILE A 318 -16.57 -6.83 -7.99
N PRO A 319 -16.89 -7.75 -8.94
CA PRO A 319 -16.64 -9.18 -8.76
C PRO A 319 -15.20 -9.45 -8.31
N ALA A 320 -14.99 -10.42 -7.41
CA ALA A 320 -13.67 -10.64 -6.82
C ALA A 320 -12.59 -10.94 -7.87
N PHE A 321 -12.91 -11.73 -8.91
CA PHE A 321 -12.00 -11.96 -10.04
C PHE A 321 -11.59 -10.66 -10.75
N LEU A 322 -12.53 -9.76 -10.99
CA LEU A 322 -12.25 -8.48 -11.68
C LEU A 322 -11.52 -7.49 -10.77
N SER A 323 -11.56 -7.69 -9.46
CA SER A 323 -10.79 -6.87 -8.50
C SER A 323 -9.31 -7.23 -8.54
N THR A 324 -8.97 -8.50 -8.76
CA THR A 324 -7.58 -8.98 -8.87
C THR A 324 -7.05 -8.93 -10.30
N HIS A 325 -7.93 -9.14 -11.29
CA HIS A 325 -7.65 -9.13 -12.73
C HIS A 325 -8.54 -8.10 -13.45
N PRO A 326 -8.21 -6.79 -13.40
CA PRO A 326 -9.00 -5.78 -14.08
C PRO A 326 -9.06 -6.03 -15.58
N VAL A 327 -10.26 -6.23 -16.10
CA VAL A 327 -10.50 -6.37 -17.54
C VAL A 327 -10.49 -4.98 -18.17
N THR A 328 -9.82 -4.84 -19.31
CA THR A 328 -9.78 -3.59 -20.08
C THR A 328 -10.11 -3.88 -21.55
N ASP A 329 -10.67 -2.91 -22.25
CA ASP A 329 -10.94 -3.02 -23.69
C ASP A 329 -9.71 -3.42 -24.50
N GLN A 330 -8.53 -2.99 -24.07
CA GLN A 330 -7.27 -3.34 -24.73
C GLN A 330 -6.97 -4.84 -24.60
N ARG A 331 -7.19 -5.43 -23.42
CA ARG A 331 -7.01 -6.88 -23.17
C ARG A 331 -8.03 -7.70 -23.95
N LEU A 332 -9.30 -7.30 -23.94
CA LEU A 332 -10.36 -7.95 -24.71
C LEU A 332 -10.01 -7.98 -26.20
N LYS A 333 -9.64 -6.82 -26.77
CA LYS A 333 -9.20 -6.73 -28.18
C LYS A 333 -7.94 -7.54 -28.48
N ALA A 334 -7.04 -7.70 -27.53
CA ALA A 334 -5.84 -8.51 -27.70
C ALA A 334 -6.19 -10.01 -27.78
N LEU A 335 -7.07 -10.48 -26.90
CA LEU A 335 -7.58 -11.85 -26.91
C LEU A 335 -8.42 -12.14 -28.17
N GLU A 336 -9.26 -11.19 -28.61
CA GLU A 336 -10.04 -11.31 -29.85
C GLU A 336 -9.15 -11.50 -31.07
N LYS A 337 -7.99 -10.86 -31.13
CA LYS A 337 -7.06 -10.97 -32.28
C LYS A 337 -6.39 -12.32 -32.38
N GLN A 338 -6.39 -13.12 -31.32
CA GLN A 338 -5.82 -14.47 -31.30
C GLN A 338 -6.82 -15.50 -31.88
N VAL A 339 -7.45 -15.15 -33.02
CA VAL A 339 -8.36 -16.05 -33.75
C VAL A 339 -7.55 -17.16 -34.40
N LEU A 340 -7.97 -18.41 -34.16
CA LEU A 340 -7.34 -19.56 -34.78
C LEU A 340 -8.03 -19.91 -36.09
N PRO A 341 -7.27 -20.24 -37.15
CA PRO A 341 -7.84 -20.65 -38.42
C PRO A 341 -8.53 -22.03 -38.34
N HIS A 342 -8.19 -22.88 -37.38
CA HIS A 342 -8.71 -24.25 -37.24
C HIS A 342 -9.10 -24.52 -35.78
N GLN A 343 -10.24 -25.18 -35.57
CA GLN A 343 -10.69 -25.64 -34.25
C GLN A 343 -10.13 -27.04 -33.99
N GLY A 344 -9.29 -27.17 -32.96
CA GLY A 344 -8.77 -28.45 -32.49
C GLY A 344 -9.84 -29.27 -31.76
N GLU A 345 -9.50 -30.52 -31.45
CA GLU A 345 -10.37 -31.43 -30.70
C GLU A 345 -10.89 -30.82 -29.38
N PRO A 346 -12.11 -31.15 -28.93
CA PRO A 346 -12.62 -30.71 -27.64
C PRO A 346 -11.67 -31.04 -26.49
N LEU A 347 -11.45 -30.08 -25.59
CA LEU A 347 -10.54 -30.23 -24.44
C LEU A 347 -11.02 -31.30 -23.44
N LEU A 348 -12.33 -31.49 -23.34
CA LEU A 348 -12.99 -32.54 -22.58
C LEU A 348 -14.19 -33.06 -23.39
N SER A 349 -14.53 -34.33 -23.20
CA SER A 349 -15.82 -34.87 -23.63
C SER A 349 -16.98 -34.21 -22.87
N GLN A 350 -18.20 -34.37 -23.38
CA GLN A 350 -19.38 -33.81 -22.72
C GLN A 350 -19.67 -34.45 -21.35
N GLU A 351 -19.24 -35.70 -21.15
CA GLU A 351 -19.35 -36.39 -19.86
C GLU A 351 -18.32 -35.87 -18.87
N GLU A 352 -17.06 -35.71 -19.29
CA GLU A 352 -16.01 -35.10 -18.46
C GLU A 352 -16.36 -33.65 -18.10
N TRP A 353 -16.93 -32.88 -19.03
CA TRP A 353 -17.38 -31.51 -18.74
C TRP A 353 -18.47 -31.48 -17.68
N ARG A 354 -19.48 -32.35 -17.80
CA ARG A 354 -20.54 -32.49 -16.80
C ARG A 354 -19.96 -32.91 -15.44
N ALA A 355 -19.07 -33.89 -15.43
CA ALA A 355 -18.39 -34.33 -14.22
C ALA A 355 -17.59 -33.20 -13.56
N LEU A 356 -16.88 -32.37 -14.35
CA LEU A 356 -16.15 -31.22 -13.84
C LEU A 356 -17.10 -30.20 -13.19
N LYS A 357 -18.22 -29.85 -13.83
CA LYS A 357 -19.25 -28.96 -13.26
C LYS A 357 -19.81 -29.52 -11.94
N GLU A 358 -19.85 -30.84 -11.80
CA GLU A 358 -20.35 -31.57 -10.64
C GLU A 358 -19.27 -31.90 -9.59
N ILE A 359 -18.03 -31.41 -9.74
CA ILE A 359 -16.89 -31.79 -8.89
C ILE A 359 -17.11 -31.58 -7.38
N CYS A 360 -18.00 -30.64 -7.00
CA CYS A 360 -18.35 -30.35 -5.61
C CYS A 360 -19.63 -31.04 -5.13
N LYS A 361 -20.28 -31.87 -5.95
CA LYS A 361 -21.42 -32.65 -5.48
C LYS A 361 -20.92 -33.70 -4.49
N THR A 362 -21.38 -33.63 -3.25
CA THR A 362 -21.24 -34.75 -2.30
C THR A 362 -22.03 -35.94 -2.83
N THR A 363 -21.34 -37.07 -2.99
CA THR A 363 -21.94 -38.38 -3.30
C THR A 363 -22.91 -38.83 -2.22
#